data_AF-A0A954KRW9-F1
#
_entry.id   AF-A0A954KRW9-F1
#
_cell.length_a   1.000
_cell.length_b   1.000
_cell.length_c   1.000
_cell.angle_alpha   90.00
_cell.angle_beta   90.00
_cell.angle_gamma   90.00
#
_symmetry.space_group_name_H-M   'P 1'
#
loop_
_entity.id
_entity.type
_entity.pdbx_description
1 polymer ?
#
loop_
_entity_poly.entity_id
_entity_poly.type
_entity_poly.pdbx_seq_one_letter_code
_entity_poly.pdbx_strand_id
1 'polypeptide(L)'
;MLSTKNPSRMFVSGFVTLLLTLFSFPSLLQAGIATQTSFGIDFVAKHESPLKVTWSSPEIVSAIENKGLRWEKKTGQGSLDFWLQTDPIAIGQSWRTPTTAIIRTHLSHSVSTKPGKLYVRYGCDREHWTTWQLLPQSDEKFIQSNLDQDVSVFKGQIEVPRKERAAYQKMVTEYARRDDVPWKSDEAALVEEIVKQDPTFFENSTPFIGYIQLLYETDLKENDSINMLETHIDWFIGGRHIPPRVEKGSYQERYNQPWQFSTKLD
;
A
#
# COMPACT_ATOMS: atom_id res chain seq x y z
N MET A 1 78.80 -36.75 37.41
CA MET A 1 79.70 -37.54 36.55
C MET A 1 78.82 -38.28 35.54
N LEU A 2 79.03 -38.03 34.25
CA LEU A 2 78.41 -38.68 33.06
C LEU A 2 76.89 -38.57 32.87
N SER A 3 76.46 -37.84 31.82
CA SER A 3 75.58 -38.38 30.76
C SER A 3 75.32 -37.32 29.66
N THR A 4 75.99 -37.43 28.51
CA THR A 4 75.42 -37.80 27.18
C THR A 4 74.47 -36.77 26.58
N LYS A 5 74.92 -35.99 25.59
CA LYS A 5 74.91 -36.24 24.13
C LYS A 5 73.73 -35.51 23.44
N ASN A 6 74.10 -34.46 22.72
CA ASN A 6 73.33 -33.87 21.62
C ASN A 6 73.02 -34.93 20.54
N PRO A 7 71.87 -34.77 19.88
CA PRO A 7 71.85 -34.89 18.44
C PRO A 7 71.20 -33.67 17.78
N SER A 8 71.96 -33.11 16.83
CA SER A 8 71.53 -32.22 15.77
C SER A 8 70.45 -32.88 14.90
N ARG A 9 69.36 -32.15 14.62
CA ARG A 9 68.51 -32.39 13.45
C ARG A 9 68.01 -31.07 12.87
N MET A 10 68.45 -30.83 11.63
CA MET A 10 67.84 -29.88 10.70
C MET A 10 66.35 -30.19 10.57
N PHE A 11 65.50 -29.16 10.63
CA PHE A 11 64.17 -29.22 10.07
C PHE A 11 63.99 -28.06 9.09
N VAL A 12 63.74 -28.46 7.85
CA VAL A 12 63.35 -27.64 6.71
C VAL A 12 62.02 -26.96 7.07
N SER A 13 62.03 -25.62 7.10
CA SER A 13 60.80 -24.85 7.28
C SER A 13 60.05 -24.82 5.95
N GLY A 14 59.10 -25.73 5.80
CA GLY A 14 58.12 -25.74 4.71
C GLY A 14 57.07 -24.66 4.93
N PHE A 15 57.02 -23.71 4.01
CA PHE A 15 55.95 -22.72 3.88
C PHE A 15 54.63 -23.45 3.59
N VAL A 16 53.71 -23.52 4.56
CA VAL A 16 52.32 -23.91 4.31
C VAL A 16 51.47 -22.65 4.37
N THR A 17 51.31 -22.02 3.21
CA THR A 17 50.31 -20.95 3.02
C THR A 17 48.95 -21.63 2.92
N LEU A 18 48.25 -21.77 4.04
CA LEU A 18 46.87 -22.22 4.06
C LEU A 18 45.99 -21.09 3.49
N LEU A 19 45.61 -21.26 2.22
CA LEU A 19 44.70 -20.38 1.49
C LEU A 19 43.30 -20.49 2.14
N LEU A 20 42.97 -19.57 3.05
CA LEU A 20 41.60 -19.36 3.51
C LEU A 20 40.79 -18.79 2.34
N THR A 21 40.22 -19.66 1.52
CA THR A 21 39.13 -19.30 0.61
C THR A 21 37.92 -18.95 1.48
N LEU A 22 37.76 -17.66 1.72
CA LEU A 22 36.53 -17.04 2.20
C LEU A 22 35.38 -17.52 1.31
N PHE A 23 34.56 -18.44 1.82
CA PHE A 23 33.22 -18.66 1.29
C PHE A 23 32.42 -17.40 1.60
N SER A 24 32.50 -16.41 0.73
CA SER A 24 31.55 -15.31 0.65
C SER A 24 30.22 -15.88 0.17
N PHE A 25 29.46 -16.50 1.08
CA PHE A 25 28.04 -16.69 0.83
C PHE A 25 27.45 -15.28 0.61
N PRO A 26 26.79 -15.01 -0.54
CA PRO A 26 26.08 -13.76 -0.70
C PRO A 26 25.09 -13.67 0.46
N SER A 27 25.25 -12.66 1.29
CA SER A 27 24.29 -12.35 2.35
C SER A 27 22.95 -12.14 1.67
N LEU A 28 22.02 -13.07 1.88
CA LEU A 28 20.61 -12.86 1.55
C LEU A 28 20.16 -11.68 2.40
N LEU A 29 20.14 -10.49 1.81
CA LEU A 29 19.64 -9.28 2.46
C LEU A 29 18.21 -9.56 2.93
N GLN A 30 18.03 -9.67 4.24
CA GLN A 30 16.72 -9.63 4.89
C GLN A 30 16.29 -8.16 4.90
N ALA A 31 15.88 -7.67 3.73
CA ALA A 31 15.37 -6.32 3.55
C ALA A 31 13.85 -6.36 3.69
N GLY A 32 13.31 -5.50 4.56
CA GLY A 32 11.90 -5.14 4.55
C GLY A 32 11.72 -3.83 3.79
N ILE A 33 10.63 -3.70 3.06
CA ILE A 33 10.26 -2.44 2.40
C ILE A 33 9.17 -1.82 3.27
N ALA A 34 9.50 -0.69 3.90
CA ALA A 34 8.54 0.18 4.56
C ALA A 34 8.38 1.41 3.66
N THR A 35 7.16 1.70 3.25
CA THR A 35 6.88 2.80 2.32
C THR A 35 5.53 3.40 2.67
N GLN A 36 5.36 4.66 2.30
CA GLN A 36 4.16 5.43 2.50
C GLN A 36 3.59 5.84 1.14
N THR A 37 2.33 5.51 0.90
CA THR A 37 1.55 6.06 -0.22
C THR A 37 0.73 7.23 0.30
N SER A 38 0.86 8.39 -0.35
CA SER A 38 0.04 9.57 -0.03
C SER A 38 -0.99 9.82 -1.13
N PHE A 39 -2.21 10.11 -0.71
CA PHE A 39 -3.32 10.51 -1.57
C PHE A 39 -3.92 11.79 -0.98
N GLY A 40 -4.11 12.81 -1.81
CA GLY A 40 -4.66 14.08 -1.37
C GLY A 40 -5.59 14.64 -2.43
N ILE A 41 -6.68 15.24 -1.98
CA ILE A 41 -7.55 16.08 -2.80
C ILE A 41 -7.86 17.35 -2.03
N ASP A 42 -7.58 18.48 -2.67
CA ASP A 42 -7.95 19.81 -2.24
C ASP A 42 -9.14 20.31 -3.07
N PHE A 43 -10.31 20.39 -2.45
CA PHE A 43 -11.54 20.90 -3.07
C PHE A 43 -11.60 22.43 -3.12
N VAL A 44 -10.64 23.11 -2.50
CA VAL A 44 -10.51 24.57 -2.47
C VAL A 44 -9.67 25.06 -3.64
N ALA A 45 -8.70 24.24 -4.09
CA ALA A 45 -7.79 24.56 -5.18
C ALA A 45 -8.46 24.58 -6.56
N LYS A 46 -8.05 25.55 -7.40
CA LYS A 46 -8.63 25.82 -8.74
C LYS A 46 -8.38 24.73 -9.80
N HIS A 47 -7.47 23.78 -9.53
CA HIS A 47 -6.87 22.92 -10.56
C HIS A 47 -6.74 21.44 -10.22
N GLU A 48 -7.24 20.98 -9.08
CA GLU A 48 -7.24 19.54 -8.82
C GLU A 48 -8.43 18.88 -9.50
N SER A 49 -8.11 17.91 -10.36
CA SER A 49 -9.08 17.24 -11.19
C SER A 49 -10.03 16.40 -10.32
N PRO A 50 -11.37 16.55 -10.45
CA PRO A 50 -12.35 15.72 -9.76
C PRO A 50 -12.30 14.24 -10.19
N LEU A 51 -11.38 13.85 -11.08
CA LEU A 51 -11.24 12.49 -11.61
C LEU A 51 -10.78 11.43 -10.58
N LYS A 52 -10.49 11.80 -9.33
CA LYS A 52 -10.01 10.86 -8.29
C LYS A 52 -11.04 10.53 -7.22
N VAL A 53 -12.22 11.14 -7.27
CA VAL A 53 -13.31 10.94 -6.32
C VAL A 53 -14.64 11.06 -7.03
N THR A 54 -15.62 10.33 -6.50
CA THR A 54 -17.04 10.46 -6.84
C THR A 54 -17.79 10.82 -5.58
N TRP A 55 -18.92 11.51 -5.71
CA TRP A 55 -19.74 11.88 -4.56
C TRP A 55 -21.23 11.83 -4.90
N SER A 56 -22.05 11.78 -3.86
CA SER A 56 -23.51 11.80 -3.98
C SER A 56 -24.03 13.12 -4.55
N SER A 57 -25.07 13.04 -5.38
CA SER A 57 -25.83 14.19 -5.86
C SER A 57 -24.98 15.27 -6.55
N PRO A 58 -24.14 14.92 -7.55
CA PRO A 58 -23.25 15.86 -8.24
C PRO A 58 -23.98 17.01 -8.96
N GLU A 59 -25.29 16.89 -9.16
CA GLU A 59 -26.15 17.93 -9.72
C GLU A 59 -26.47 19.08 -8.75
N ILE A 60 -26.26 18.88 -7.44
CA ILE A 60 -26.49 19.90 -6.40
C ILE A 60 -25.28 20.12 -5.48
N VAL A 61 -24.31 19.21 -5.48
CA VAL A 61 -23.05 19.32 -4.75
C VAL A 61 -21.90 19.52 -5.72
N SER A 62 -21.19 20.63 -5.55
CA SER A 62 -20.07 21.01 -6.42
C SER A 62 -18.88 21.53 -5.61
N ALA A 63 -17.67 21.27 -6.10
CA ALA A 63 -16.46 21.90 -5.60
C ALA A 63 -16.40 23.34 -6.09
N ILE A 64 -16.36 24.29 -5.16
CA ILE A 64 -16.33 25.72 -5.46
C ILE A 64 -14.99 26.26 -4.99
N GLU A 65 -14.28 26.94 -5.89
CA GLU A 65 -12.99 27.57 -5.59
C GLU A 65 -13.08 28.43 -4.31
N ASN A 66 -12.12 28.26 -3.40
CA ASN A 66 -12.07 28.92 -2.09
C ASN A 66 -13.19 28.55 -1.09
N LYS A 67 -14.10 27.63 -1.43
CA LYS A 67 -15.22 27.23 -0.55
C LYS A 67 -15.34 25.72 -0.35
N GLY A 68 -14.54 24.91 -1.04
CA GLY A 68 -14.57 23.46 -0.92
C GLY A 68 -15.78 22.82 -1.62
N LEU A 69 -15.94 21.53 -1.38
CA LEU A 69 -17.07 20.72 -1.82
C LEU A 69 -18.26 20.97 -0.89
N ARG A 70 -19.35 21.51 -1.44
CA ARG A 70 -20.53 21.90 -0.65
C ARG A 70 -21.82 21.81 -1.45
N TRP A 71 -22.92 21.74 -0.70
CA TRP A 71 -24.26 21.77 -1.25
C TRP A 71 -24.72 23.21 -1.49
N GLU A 72 -25.08 23.53 -2.74
CA GLU A 72 -25.61 24.84 -3.14
C GLU A 72 -27.15 24.86 -3.08
N LYS A 73 -27.74 24.84 -1.89
CA LYS A 73 -29.17 25.12 -1.73
C LYS A 73 -29.41 26.63 -1.55
N LYS A 74 -30.58 27.12 -1.99
CA LYS A 74 -30.98 28.53 -1.93
C LYS A 74 -31.99 28.85 -0.80
N THR A 75 -32.43 27.86 -0.03
CA THR A 75 -33.60 28.00 0.87
C THR A 75 -33.26 28.18 2.35
N GLY A 76 -31.99 28.10 2.73
CA GLY A 76 -31.45 28.38 4.07
C GLY A 76 -31.70 27.32 5.15
N GLN A 77 -32.35 26.20 4.82
CA GLN A 77 -32.62 25.08 5.73
C GLN A 77 -32.59 23.74 4.97
N GLY A 78 -31.70 22.84 5.38
CA GLY A 78 -31.61 21.48 4.87
C GLY A 78 -30.42 20.71 5.40
N SER A 79 -30.53 19.38 5.32
CA SER A 79 -29.43 18.43 5.43
C SER A 79 -29.55 17.43 4.28
N LEU A 80 -28.41 17.00 3.75
CA LEU A 80 -28.30 16.03 2.65
C LEU A 80 -27.47 14.85 3.14
N ASP A 81 -27.99 13.63 2.99
CA ASP A 81 -27.22 12.40 3.18
C ASP A 81 -26.12 12.36 2.10
N PHE A 82 -24.90 12.70 2.50
CA PHE A 82 -23.79 12.91 1.59
C PHE A 82 -22.78 11.77 1.71
N TRP A 83 -22.28 11.30 0.56
CA TRP A 83 -21.13 10.42 0.52
C TRP A 83 -20.09 10.90 -0.49
N LEU A 84 -18.83 10.58 -0.21
CA LEU A 84 -17.67 10.79 -1.07
C LEU A 84 -16.83 9.51 -1.10
N GLN A 85 -16.49 9.04 -2.28
CA GLN A 85 -15.74 7.82 -2.50
C GLN A 85 -14.52 8.10 -3.38
N THR A 86 -13.34 7.64 -2.98
CA THR A 86 -12.13 7.77 -3.81
C THR A 86 -12.15 6.76 -4.96
N ASP A 87 -11.35 7.03 -5.99
CA ASP A 87 -10.91 5.99 -6.90
C ASP A 87 -10.01 4.98 -6.18
N PRO A 88 -9.81 3.77 -6.74
CA PRO A 88 -8.83 2.81 -6.26
C PRO A 88 -7.42 3.42 -6.14
N ILE A 89 -6.87 3.41 -4.93
CA ILE A 89 -5.51 3.85 -4.61
C ILE A 89 -4.62 2.60 -4.63
N ALA A 90 -3.68 2.51 -5.56
CA ALA A 90 -2.74 1.39 -5.65
C ALA A 90 -1.76 1.38 -4.47
N ILE A 91 -1.54 0.21 -3.88
CA ILE A 91 -0.70 0.00 -2.70
C ILE A 91 0.31 -1.13 -2.97
N GLY A 92 1.50 -1.00 -2.39
CA GLY A 92 2.59 -1.95 -2.62
C GLY A 92 3.40 -1.62 -3.87
N GLN A 93 4.14 -2.63 -4.33
CA GLN A 93 4.98 -2.53 -5.53
C GLN A 93 4.38 -3.39 -6.63
N SER A 94 4.67 -3.07 -7.89
CA SER A 94 4.19 -3.80 -9.07
C SER A 94 4.45 -5.30 -9.04
N TRP A 95 5.42 -5.75 -8.26
CA TRP A 95 5.85 -7.14 -8.18
C TRP A 95 5.59 -7.78 -6.83
N ARG A 96 5.12 -7.02 -5.83
CA ARG A 96 4.93 -7.54 -4.48
C ARG A 96 3.88 -6.77 -3.72
N THR A 97 2.98 -7.54 -3.13
CA THR A 97 1.79 -7.01 -2.49
C THR A 97 1.95 -7.03 -0.96
N PRO A 98 1.52 -5.98 -0.25
CA PRO A 98 1.42 -6.02 1.19
C PRO A 98 0.18 -6.80 1.64
N THR A 99 0.25 -7.32 2.86
CA THR A 99 -0.89 -7.96 3.55
C THR A 99 -1.40 -7.11 4.71
N THR A 100 -0.76 -5.97 4.97
CA THR A 100 -1.10 -5.06 6.07
C THR A 100 -0.83 -3.63 5.62
N ALA A 101 -1.75 -2.73 5.96
CA ALA A 101 -1.58 -1.29 5.76
C ALA A 101 -2.15 -0.52 6.95
N ILE A 102 -1.43 0.51 7.39
CA ILE A 102 -1.86 1.46 8.42
C ILE A 102 -2.28 2.72 7.69
N ILE A 103 -3.50 3.17 7.95
CA ILE A 103 -4.15 4.27 7.24
C ILE A 103 -4.36 5.40 8.23
N ARG A 104 -3.94 6.60 7.84
CA ARG A 104 -4.23 7.85 8.54
C ARG A 104 -4.82 8.83 7.54
N THR A 105 -6.01 9.32 7.83
CA THR A 105 -6.72 10.28 6.98
C THR A 105 -6.98 11.56 7.75
N HIS A 106 -6.64 12.70 7.17
CA HIS A 106 -7.01 14.02 7.63
C HIS A 106 -8.12 14.55 6.73
N LEU A 107 -9.24 14.93 7.35
CA LEU A 107 -10.36 15.55 6.67
C LEU A 107 -10.53 16.97 7.21
N SER A 108 -10.24 17.97 6.37
CA SER A 108 -10.54 19.36 6.68
C SER A 108 -11.96 19.71 6.27
N HIS A 109 -12.71 20.32 7.18
CA HIS A 109 -14.09 20.71 6.95
C HIS A 109 -14.47 21.98 7.72
N SER A 110 -15.54 22.65 7.26
CA SER A 110 -16.18 23.75 7.98
C SER A 110 -17.48 23.33 8.69
N VAL A 111 -17.70 22.01 8.83
CA VAL A 111 -18.95 21.41 9.31
C VAL A 111 -19.23 21.82 10.76
N SER A 112 -20.41 22.41 11.00
CA SER A 112 -20.88 22.84 12.33
C SER A 112 -21.21 21.67 13.29
N THR A 113 -21.21 20.43 12.78
CA THR A 113 -21.67 19.23 13.47
C THR A 113 -20.59 18.16 13.58
N LYS A 114 -20.88 17.09 14.33
CA LYS A 114 -19.98 15.94 14.51
C LYS A 114 -19.41 15.50 13.16
N PRO A 115 -18.13 15.12 13.11
CA PRO A 115 -17.57 14.59 11.89
C PRO A 115 -18.30 13.32 11.47
N GLY A 116 -18.47 13.17 10.16
CA GLY A 116 -19.01 11.97 9.53
C GLY A 116 -18.17 10.73 9.81
N LYS A 117 -18.49 9.65 9.09
CA LYS A 117 -17.81 8.36 9.21
C LYS A 117 -16.90 8.15 8.00
N LEU A 118 -15.70 7.65 8.25
CA LEU A 118 -14.81 7.20 7.20
C LEU A 118 -14.74 5.68 7.20
N TYR A 119 -14.90 5.08 6.03
CA TYR A 119 -14.77 3.66 5.81
C TYR A 119 -13.66 3.39 4.82
N VAL A 120 -13.10 2.19 4.92
CA VAL A 120 -12.09 1.67 4.00
C VAL A 120 -12.48 0.28 3.53
N ARG A 121 -12.16 -0.04 2.28
CA ARG A 121 -12.11 -1.41 1.79
C ARG A 121 -10.83 -1.61 0.97
N TYR A 122 -10.48 -2.86 0.74
CA TYR A 122 -9.34 -3.21 -0.11
C TYR A 122 -9.71 -4.29 -1.12
N GLY A 123 -8.90 -4.41 -2.16
CA GLY A 123 -9.05 -5.40 -3.23
C GLY A 123 -7.69 -5.84 -3.75
N CYS A 124 -7.67 -7.00 -4.40
CA CYS A 124 -6.49 -7.49 -5.12
C CYS A 124 -6.34 -6.82 -6.49
N ASP A 125 -7.49 -6.47 -7.09
CA ASP A 125 -7.64 -5.70 -8.31
C ASP A 125 -8.60 -4.52 -8.06
N ARG A 126 -9.12 -3.92 -9.15
CA ARG A 126 -10.03 -2.78 -9.09
C ARG A 126 -11.52 -3.18 -9.05
N GLU A 127 -11.82 -4.46 -8.95
CA GLU A 127 -13.18 -5.01 -9.12
C GLU A 127 -13.68 -5.80 -7.92
N HIS A 128 -12.82 -6.65 -7.37
CA HIS A 128 -13.14 -7.57 -6.30
C HIS A 128 -12.73 -6.95 -4.96
N TRP A 129 -13.73 -6.39 -4.28
CA TRP A 129 -13.55 -5.63 -3.06
C TRP A 129 -14.03 -6.38 -1.83
N THR A 130 -13.34 -6.20 -0.71
CA THR A 130 -13.90 -6.53 0.61
C THR A 130 -15.10 -5.65 0.93
N THR A 131 -15.86 -6.05 1.96
CA THR A 131 -16.82 -5.14 2.59
C THR A 131 -16.13 -3.91 3.19
N TRP A 132 -16.91 -2.84 3.38
CA TRP A 132 -16.47 -1.61 4.03
C TRP A 132 -16.19 -1.83 5.52
N GLN A 133 -15.06 -1.30 5.99
CA GLN A 133 -14.63 -1.33 7.38
C GLN A 133 -14.55 0.09 7.91
N LEU A 134 -15.13 0.36 9.07
CA LEU A 134 -15.08 1.68 9.69
C LEU A 134 -13.65 2.00 10.14
N LEU A 135 -13.12 3.14 9.70
CA LEU A 135 -11.92 3.74 10.27
C LEU A 135 -12.34 4.61 11.46
N PRO A 136 -11.90 4.28 12.69
CA PRO A 136 -12.27 5.07 13.85
C PRO A 136 -11.65 6.46 13.77
N GLN A 137 -12.40 7.44 14.26
CA GLN A 137 -11.85 8.77 14.51
C GLN A 137 -10.83 8.68 15.64
N SER A 138 -9.73 9.41 15.48
CA SER A 138 -8.63 9.53 16.42
C SER A 138 -8.73 10.85 17.19
N ASP A 139 -8.28 10.84 18.45
CA ASP A 139 -8.12 12.04 19.27
C ASP A 139 -6.82 12.82 18.94
N GLU A 140 -6.06 12.36 17.93
CA GLU A 140 -4.87 13.06 17.42
C GLU A 140 -5.25 14.49 17.00
N LYS A 141 -4.66 15.49 17.66
CA LYS A 141 -4.83 16.90 17.28
C LYS A 141 -3.94 17.22 16.09
N PHE A 142 -4.54 17.61 14.96
CA PHE A 142 -3.82 18.16 13.83
C PHE A 142 -3.72 19.68 14.00
N ILE A 143 -2.51 20.20 14.22
CA ILE A 143 -2.28 21.65 14.32
C ILE A 143 -2.00 22.16 12.92
N GLN A 144 -3.03 22.64 12.22
CA GLN A 144 -2.83 23.42 11.00
C GLN A 144 -2.75 24.90 11.39
N SER A 145 -1.54 25.45 11.41
CA SER A 145 -1.35 26.89 11.61
C SER A 145 -1.96 27.62 10.41
N ASN A 146 -3.01 28.43 10.66
CA ASN A 146 -3.57 29.47 9.79
C ASN A 146 -4.91 29.22 9.07
N LEU A 147 -5.72 28.22 9.43
CA LEU A 147 -7.06 28.05 8.86
C LEU A 147 -8.12 27.90 9.95
N ASP A 148 -9.23 28.66 9.86
CA ASP A 148 -10.46 28.50 10.66
C ASP A 148 -11.21 27.22 10.23
N GLN A 149 -10.51 26.08 10.19
CA GLN A 149 -11.03 24.81 9.70
C GLN A 149 -10.84 23.73 10.76
N ASP A 150 -11.89 22.95 10.99
CA ASP A 150 -11.81 21.77 11.84
C ASP A 150 -11.20 20.62 11.03
N VAL A 151 -10.23 19.94 11.63
CA VAL A 151 -9.59 18.77 11.01
C VAL A 151 -9.92 17.53 11.82
N SER A 152 -10.62 16.60 11.19
CA SER A 152 -10.89 15.28 11.73
C SER A 152 -9.83 14.29 11.27
N VAL A 153 -9.23 13.59 12.24
CA VAL A 153 -8.24 12.54 11.97
C VAL A 153 -8.92 11.18 12.12
N PHE A 154 -8.82 10.34 11.09
CA PHE A 154 -9.26 8.95 11.12
C PHE A 154 -8.05 8.04 10.99
N LYS A 155 -8.00 6.97 11.78
CA LYS A 155 -6.82 6.10 11.81
C LYS A 155 -7.21 4.65 12.05
N GLY A 156 -6.62 3.75 11.27
CA GLY A 156 -6.85 2.32 11.44
C GLY A 156 -5.81 1.46 10.75
N GLN A 157 -5.95 0.16 10.90
CA GLN A 157 -5.13 -0.84 10.23
C GLN A 157 -6.06 -1.79 9.49
N ILE A 158 -5.73 -2.09 8.24
CA ILE A 158 -6.31 -3.23 7.51
C ILE A 158 -5.27 -4.34 7.42
N GLU A 159 -5.73 -5.58 7.54
CA GLU A 159 -4.88 -6.77 7.46
C GLU A 159 -5.63 -7.90 6.77
N VAL A 160 -4.92 -8.64 5.91
CA VAL A 160 -5.43 -9.88 5.33
C VAL A 160 -5.18 -11.02 6.31
N PRO A 161 -6.22 -11.72 6.80
CA PRO A 161 -6.04 -12.82 7.73
C PRO A 161 -5.16 -13.91 7.14
N ARG A 162 -4.28 -14.47 7.98
CA ARG A 162 -3.33 -15.52 7.55
C ARG A 162 -4.01 -16.73 6.93
N LYS A 163 -5.21 -17.08 7.40
CA LYS A 163 -6.02 -18.18 6.87
C LYS A 163 -6.45 -17.91 5.43
N GLU A 164 -6.96 -16.71 5.16
CA GLU A 164 -7.45 -16.31 3.82
C GLU A 164 -6.31 -16.28 2.79
N ARG A 165 -5.12 -15.83 3.19
CA ARG A 165 -3.96 -15.77 2.28
C ARG A 165 -3.18 -17.09 2.15
N ALA A 166 -3.52 -18.14 2.90
CA ALA A 166 -2.68 -19.34 2.99
C ALA A 166 -2.55 -20.09 1.66
N ALA A 167 -3.67 -20.23 0.93
CA ALA A 167 -3.68 -20.88 -0.38
C ALA A 167 -2.85 -20.09 -1.41
N TYR A 168 -3.06 -18.78 -1.48
CA TYR A 168 -2.26 -17.90 -2.33
C TYR A 168 -0.77 -17.94 -1.97
N GLN A 169 -0.43 -17.92 -0.68
CA GLN A 169 0.96 -17.99 -0.23
C GLN A 169 1.67 -19.29 -0.67
N LYS A 170 0.93 -20.39 -0.76
CA LYS A 170 1.44 -21.66 -1.32
C LYS A 170 1.76 -21.49 -2.81
N MET A 171 0.86 -20.88 -3.58
CA MET A 171 1.08 -20.57 -5.00
C MET A 171 2.29 -19.63 -5.21
N VAL A 172 2.42 -18.59 -4.40
CA VAL A 172 3.61 -17.71 -4.38
C VAL A 172 4.89 -18.50 -4.13
N THR A 173 4.86 -19.45 -3.19
CA THR A 173 6.02 -20.29 -2.86
C THR A 173 6.36 -21.25 -4.00
N GLU A 174 5.35 -21.83 -4.65
CA GLU A 174 5.52 -22.74 -5.79
C GLU A 174 6.07 -22.01 -7.01
N TYR A 175 5.51 -20.83 -7.33
CA TYR A 175 6.00 -19.94 -8.37
C TYR A 175 7.46 -19.55 -8.14
N ALA A 176 7.83 -19.16 -6.91
CA ALA A 176 9.20 -18.78 -6.58
C ALA A 176 10.21 -19.94 -6.71
N ARG A 177 9.78 -21.20 -6.68
CA ARG A 177 10.66 -22.37 -6.85
C ARG A 177 10.94 -22.71 -8.30
N ARG A 178 10.08 -22.29 -9.23
CA ARG A 178 10.23 -22.52 -10.66
C ARG A 178 11.54 -21.95 -11.21
N ASP A 179 12.12 -22.65 -12.16
CA ASP A 179 13.35 -22.22 -12.84
C ASP A 179 13.09 -21.66 -14.24
N ASP A 180 11.90 -21.87 -14.79
CA ASP A 180 11.42 -21.35 -16.06
C ASP A 180 10.95 -19.89 -15.98
N VAL A 181 10.70 -19.36 -14.77
CA VAL A 181 10.26 -17.98 -14.59
C VAL A 181 11.42 -16.98 -14.60
N PRO A 182 11.29 -15.83 -15.28
CA PRO A 182 12.35 -14.83 -15.36
C PRO A 182 12.60 -14.14 -14.01
N TRP A 183 11.58 -14.11 -13.14
CA TRP A 183 11.64 -13.45 -11.84
C TRP A 183 10.80 -14.18 -10.80
N LYS A 184 11.49 -14.84 -9.86
CA LYS A 184 10.88 -15.67 -8.80
C LYS A 184 10.04 -14.89 -7.80
N SER A 185 10.16 -13.56 -7.75
CA SER A 185 9.38 -12.71 -6.83
C SER A 185 8.31 -11.89 -7.55
N ASP A 186 8.07 -12.10 -8.85
CA ASP A 186 7.08 -11.35 -9.62
C ASP A 186 5.66 -11.83 -9.31
N GLU A 187 5.05 -11.27 -8.25
CA GLU A 187 3.68 -11.62 -7.86
C GLU A 187 2.67 -11.16 -8.92
N ALA A 188 2.92 -10.10 -9.68
CA ALA A 188 2.01 -9.71 -10.77
C ALA A 188 1.95 -10.77 -11.87
N ALA A 189 3.11 -11.30 -12.29
CA ALA A 189 3.13 -12.40 -13.25
C ALA A 189 2.42 -13.66 -12.73
N LEU A 190 2.59 -13.99 -11.44
CA LEU A 190 1.84 -15.08 -10.82
C LEU A 190 0.34 -14.83 -10.84
N VAL A 191 -0.10 -13.62 -10.47
CA VAL A 191 -1.52 -13.26 -10.45
C VAL A 191 -2.12 -13.37 -11.84
N GLU A 192 -1.42 -12.95 -12.89
CA GLU A 192 -1.86 -13.17 -14.27
C GLU A 192 -1.97 -14.66 -14.63
N GLU A 193 -1.01 -15.50 -14.22
CA GLU A 193 -1.08 -16.95 -14.46
C GLU A 193 -2.28 -17.59 -13.73
N ILE A 194 -2.57 -17.14 -12.50
CA ILE A 194 -3.73 -17.60 -11.72
C ILE A 194 -5.01 -17.27 -12.48
N VAL A 195 -5.22 -16.01 -12.89
CA VAL A 195 -6.45 -15.61 -13.59
C VAL A 195 -6.59 -16.29 -14.94
N LYS A 196 -5.50 -16.55 -15.66
CA LYS A 196 -5.53 -17.34 -16.91
C LYS A 196 -6.02 -18.78 -16.69
N GLN A 197 -5.73 -19.37 -15.53
CA GLN A 197 -6.12 -20.75 -15.20
C GLN A 197 -7.49 -20.83 -14.52
N ASP A 198 -7.80 -19.87 -13.65
CA ASP A 198 -9.05 -19.74 -12.92
C ASP A 198 -9.46 -18.25 -12.87
N PRO A 199 -10.29 -17.80 -13.84
CA PRO A 199 -10.75 -16.41 -13.91
C PRO A 199 -11.54 -15.95 -12.67
N THR A 200 -12.12 -16.89 -11.92
CA THR A 200 -12.99 -16.61 -10.76
C THR A 200 -12.25 -16.61 -9.43
N PHE A 201 -10.92 -16.80 -9.45
CA PHE A 201 -10.12 -16.93 -8.24
C PHE A 201 -10.30 -15.74 -7.28
N PHE A 202 -10.25 -14.51 -7.80
CA PHE A 202 -10.36 -13.29 -6.99
C PHE A 202 -11.80 -12.89 -6.64
N GLU A 203 -12.81 -13.47 -7.29
CA GLU A 203 -14.22 -13.32 -6.87
C GLU A 203 -14.44 -13.92 -5.47
N ASN A 204 -13.73 -15.00 -5.18
CA ASN A 204 -13.89 -15.79 -3.97
C ASN A 204 -12.76 -15.61 -2.95
N SER A 205 -11.72 -14.84 -3.29
CA SER A 205 -10.54 -14.66 -2.44
C SER A 205 -9.89 -13.28 -2.62
N THR A 206 -9.59 -12.61 -1.51
CA THR A 206 -8.81 -11.36 -1.51
C THR A 206 -7.53 -11.55 -0.68
N PRO A 207 -6.53 -12.30 -1.19
CA PRO A 207 -5.40 -12.77 -0.38
C PRO A 207 -4.31 -11.71 -0.08
N PHE A 208 -4.42 -10.50 -0.63
CA PHE A 208 -3.49 -9.40 -0.43
C PHE A 208 -4.17 -8.03 -0.64
N ILE A 209 -3.44 -6.94 -0.36
CA ILE A 209 -3.89 -5.57 -0.56
C ILE A 209 -3.19 -5.01 -1.80
N GLY A 210 -3.89 -5.00 -2.94
CA GLY A 210 -3.40 -4.36 -4.17
C GLY A 210 -3.90 -2.92 -4.31
N TYR A 211 -5.14 -2.70 -3.91
CA TYR A 211 -5.80 -1.39 -3.93
C TYR A 211 -6.56 -1.12 -2.64
N ILE A 212 -6.66 0.15 -2.29
CA ILE A 212 -7.49 0.66 -1.19
C ILE A 212 -8.50 1.65 -1.75
N GLN A 213 -9.69 1.67 -1.18
CA GLN A 213 -10.70 2.69 -1.47
C GLN A 213 -11.27 3.25 -0.17
N LEU A 214 -11.51 4.55 -0.14
CA LEU A 214 -12.12 5.24 0.99
C LEU A 214 -13.53 5.68 0.64
N LEU A 215 -14.41 5.64 1.64
CA LEU A 215 -15.78 6.15 1.59
C LEU A 215 -16.01 7.02 2.83
N TYR A 216 -16.30 8.29 2.63
CA TYR A 216 -16.73 9.20 3.66
C TYR A 216 -18.24 9.41 3.58
N GLU A 217 -18.94 9.31 4.70
CA GLU A 217 -20.39 9.54 4.81
C GLU A 217 -20.68 10.58 5.89
N THR A 218 -21.53 11.56 5.60
CA THR A 218 -21.97 12.55 6.58
C THR A 218 -23.32 13.15 6.22
N ASP A 219 -23.95 13.78 7.19
CA ASP A 219 -25.11 14.65 6.98
C ASP A 219 -24.58 16.05 6.61
N LEU A 220 -24.54 16.38 5.32
CA LEU A 220 -24.01 17.67 4.84
C LEU A 220 -25.08 18.76 4.94
N LYS A 221 -24.86 19.78 5.78
CA LYS A 221 -25.81 20.89 5.92
C LYS A 221 -25.57 22.01 4.92
N GLU A 222 -26.61 22.81 4.72
CA GLU A 222 -26.53 24.06 3.97
C GLU A 222 -25.55 25.02 4.67
N ASN A 223 -24.37 25.23 4.06
CA ASN A 223 -23.19 25.97 4.51
C ASN A 223 -22.00 25.17 5.04
N ASP A 224 -22.16 23.88 5.29
CA ASP A 224 -21.01 23.01 5.55
C ASP A 224 -20.20 22.83 4.26
N SER A 225 -18.88 22.68 4.39
CA SER A 225 -17.99 22.33 3.29
C SER A 225 -16.97 21.27 3.71
N ILE A 226 -16.62 20.42 2.75
CA ILE A 226 -15.45 19.55 2.80
C ILE A 226 -14.36 20.23 1.98
N ASN A 227 -13.25 20.54 2.63
CA ASN A 227 -12.19 21.35 2.01
C ASN A 227 -11.07 20.47 1.48
N MET A 228 -10.65 19.48 2.26
CA MET A 228 -9.51 18.63 1.91
C MET A 228 -9.70 17.22 2.47
N LEU A 229 -9.30 16.23 1.68
CA LEU A 229 -9.13 14.85 2.12
C LEU A 229 -7.68 14.44 1.83
N GLU A 230 -6.88 14.27 2.88
CA GLU A 230 -5.50 13.80 2.79
C GLU A 230 -5.38 12.46 3.48
N THR A 231 -4.77 11.47 2.83
CA THR A 231 -4.58 10.12 3.34
C THR A 231 -3.13 9.71 3.18
N HIS A 232 -2.58 9.18 4.26
CA HIS A 232 -1.29 8.50 4.29
C HIS A 232 -1.52 7.03 4.60
N ILE A 233 -0.91 6.18 3.78
CA ILE A 233 -1.04 4.73 3.88
C ILE A 233 0.36 4.16 4.02
N ASP A 234 0.72 3.82 5.26
CA ASP A 234 1.97 3.15 5.58
C ASP A 234 1.78 1.64 5.35
N TRP A 235 2.63 1.04 4.52
CA TRP A 235 2.57 -0.39 4.27
C TRP A 235 3.95 -1.02 4.35
N PHE A 236 3.95 -2.31 4.69
CA PHE A 236 5.16 -3.08 4.90
C PHE A 236 5.12 -4.35 4.07
N ILE A 237 6.23 -4.61 3.39
CA ILE A 237 6.50 -5.85 2.70
C ILE A 237 7.73 -6.48 3.33
N GLY A 238 7.54 -7.69 3.89
CA GLY A 238 8.61 -8.47 4.48
C GLY A 238 8.97 -9.70 3.66
N GLY A 239 10.17 -10.22 3.88
CA GLY A 239 10.63 -11.50 3.34
C GLY A 239 11.79 -11.34 2.36
N ARG A 240 12.34 -12.48 1.92
CA ARG A 240 13.45 -12.48 0.96
C ARG A 240 12.93 -12.15 -0.44
N HIS A 241 13.73 -11.45 -1.23
CA HIS A 241 13.47 -11.15 -2.64
C HIS A 241 14.68 -11.62 -3.46
N ILE A 242 14.41 -12.20 -4.62
CA ILE A 242 15.43 -12.61 -5.59
C ILE A 242 15.28 -11.70 -6.81
N PRO A 243 16.30 -10.90 -7.18
CA PRO A 243 16.22 -10.05 -8.37
C PRO A 243 16.03 -10.90 -9.63
N PRO A 244 15.43 -10.34 -10.69
CA PRO A 244 15.18 -11.07 -11.92
C PRO A 244 16.47 -11.50 -12.61
N ARG A 245 16.38 -12.56 -13.43
CA ARG A 245 17.52 -13.12 -14.20
C ARG A 245 17.82 -12.37 -15.51
N VAL A 246 17.21 -11.20 -15.75
CA VAL A 246 17.35 -10.40 -16.99
C VAL A 246 18.48 -9.35 -16.92
N GLU A 247 18.89 -8.83 -18.08
CA GLU A 247 19.90 -7.76 -18.18
C GLU A 247 19.54 -6.52 -17.36
N LYS A 248 20.56 -5.85 -16.81
CA LYS A 248 20.42 -4.63 -16.01
C LYS A 248 19.73 -3.52 -16.83
N GLY A 249 18.56 -3.07 -16.39
CA GLY A 249 17.89 -1.87 -16.92
C GLY A 249 16.36 -1.99 -16.99
N SER A 250 15.83 -3.01 -17.66
CA SER A 250 14.39 -3.16 -17.92
C SER A 250 13.52 -3.39 -16.68
N TYR A 251 14.13 -3.89 -15.59
CA TYR A 251 13.42 -4.20 -14.34
C TYR A 251 13.36 -3.04 -13.35
N GLN A 252 14.34 -2.12 -13.38
CA GLN A 252 14.40 -1.02 -12.42
C GLN A 252 13.20 -0.08 -12.56
N GLU A 253 12.69 0.06 -13.78
CA GLU A 253 11.49 0.82 -14.08
C GLU A 253 10.26 0.22 -13.37
N ARG A 254 10.08 -1.11 -13.43
CA ARG A 254 8.98 -1.81 -12.73
C ARG A 254 9.14 -1.84 -11.22
N TYR A 255 10.37 -1.94 -10.71
CA TYR A 255 10.64 -2.14 -9.29
C TYR A 255 9.99 -1.11 -8.37
N ASN A 256 9.93 0.15 -8.83
CA ASN A 256 9.36 1.27 -8.08
C ASN A 256 7.95 1.66 -8.54
N GLN A 257 7.36 0.96 -9.52
CA GLN A 257 5.97 1.21 -9.89
C GLN A 257 5.03 0.71 -8.79
N PRO A 258 3.89 1.38 -8.59
CA PRO A 258 2.83 0.86 -7.75
C PRO A 258 2.23 -0.42 -8.34
N TRP A 259 1.43 -1.13 -7.55
CA TRP A 259 0.63 -2.24 -8.04
C TRP A 259 -0.30 -1.81 -9.18
N GLN A 260 -0.39 -2.64 -10.23
CA GLN A 260 -1.09 -2.30 -11.48
C GLN A 260 -2.03 -3.40 -11.98
N PHE A 261 -2.19 -4.50 -11.24
CA PHE A 261 -3.00 -5.61 -11.72
C PHE A 261 -4.48 -5.24 -11.85
N SER A 262 -5.05 -5.55 -13.01
CA SER A 262 -6.47 -5.40 -13.32
C SER A 262 -6.96 -6.66 -14.03
N THR A 263 -8.12 -7.16 -13.62
CA THR A 263 -8.83 -8.29 -14.25
C THR A 263 -9.54 -7.88 -15.55
N LYS A 264 -9.88 -6.59 -15.69
CA LYS A 264 -10.27 -6.01 -16.98
C LYS A 264 -9.04 -5.84 -17.86
N LEU A 265 -9.05 -6.53 -19.00
CA LEU A 265 -8.23 -6.18 -20.16
C LEU A 265 -8.78 -4.87 -20.72
N ASP A 266 -8.03 -3.77 -20.53
CA ASP A 266 -8.26 -2.52 -21.27
C ASP A 266 -7.91 -2.70 -22.76
#